data_AF-A0A6P1YN59-F1
#
_entry.id   AF-A0A6P1YN59-F1
#
_cell.length_a   1.000
_cell.length_b   1.000
_cell.length_c   1.000
_cell.angle_alpha   90.00
_cell.angle_beta   90.00
_cell.angle_gamma   90.00
#
_symmetry.space_group_name_H-M   'P 1'
#
loop_
_entity.id
_entity.type
_entity.pdbx_description
1 polymer ?
#
loop_
_entity_poly.entity_id
_entity_poly.type
_entity_poly.pdbx_seq_one_letter_code
_entity_poly.pdbx_strand_id
1 'polypeptide(L)' 'MSNVIQFPVRPAEPDPSLDIDLYTAVDVAIRDLRDIAMRLRGDESGQAQAEQCLDMLSRALENALAVG' A
#
# COMPACT_ATOMS: atom_id res chain seq x y z
N MET A 1 10.63 4.68 40.61
CA MET A 1 10.26 5.72 39.62
C MET A 1 10.96 5.36 38.33
N SER A 2 10.21 5.07 37.26
CA SER A 2 10.79 4.56 36.01
C SER A 2 11.18 5.73 35.10
N ASN A 3 12.44 5.78 34.65
CA ASN A 3 12.91 6.77 33.68
C ASN A 3 12.64 6.24 32.27
N VAL A 4 11.68 6.83 31.58
CA VAL A 4 11.39 6.53 30.17
C VAL A 4 12.32 7.38 29.31
N ILE A 5 13.23 6.74 28.57
CA ILE A 5 14.09 7.38 27.59
C ILE A 5 13.34 7.40 26.25
N GLN A 6 12.98 8.58 25.75
CA GLN A 6 12.39 8.71 24.43
C GLN A 6 13.49 8.68 23.37
N PHE A 7 13.33 7.80 22.37
CA PHE A 7 14.21 7.80 21.21
C PHE A 7 13.89 9.02 20.34
N PRO A 8 14.91 9.75 19.86
CA PRO A 8 14.70 10.84 18.92
C PRO A 8 14.15 10.27 17.61
N VAL A 9 12.90 10.61 17.28
CA VAL A 9 12.31 10.33 15.97
C VAL A 9 13.01 11.24 14.96
N ARG A 10 13.75 10.65 14.02
CA ARG A 10 14.24 11.41 12.87
C ARG A 10 13.02 11.68 11.98
N PRO A 11 12.59 12.94 11.77
CA PRO A 11 11.56 13.20 10.78
C PRO A 11 12.10 12.72 9.44
N ALA A 12 11.36 11.79 8.81
CA ALA A 12 11.63 11.46 7.42
C ALA A 12 11.35 12.73 6.62
N GLU A 13 12.39 13.32 6.03
CA GLU A 13 12.15 14.36 5.03
C GLU A 13 11.42 13.70 3.86
N PRO A 14 10.31 14.29 3.38
CA PRO A 14 9.64 13.77 2.20
C PRO A 14 10.64 13.79 1.05
N ASP A 15 10.92 12.62 0.47
CA ASP A 15 11.83 12.51 -0.67
C ASP A 15 11.16 13.17 -1.89
N PRO A 16 11.64 14.32 -2.36
CA PRO A 16 11.05 15.03 -3.50
C PRO A 16 11.22 14.26 -4.81
N SER A 17 12.01 13.18 -4.85
CA SER A 17 12.13 12.30 -6.02
C SER A 17 10.97 11.31 -6.15
N LEU A 18 10.15 11.15 -5.10
CA LEU A 18 8.89 10.41 -5.12
C LEU A 18 7.72 11.31 -5.54
N ASP A 19 7.93 12.17 -6.54
CA ASP A 19 6.86 12.94 -7.18
C ASP A 19 6.06 12.04 -8.14
N ILE A 20 5.56 10.93 -7.61
CA ILE A 20 4.64 10.04 -8.32
C ILE A 20 3.22 10.49 -8.02
N ASP A 21 2.46 10.73 -9.07
CA ASP A 21 1.03 11.00 -8.96
C ASP A 21 0.33 9.84 -8.20
N LEU A 22 -0.55 10.17 -7.27
CA LEU A 22 -1.19 9.21 -6.38
C LEU A 22 -1.99 8.16 -7.15
N TYR A 23 -2.66 8.55 -8.25
CA TYR A 23 -3.41 7.60 -9.08
C TYR A 23 -2.45 6.61 -9.77
N THR A 24 -1.31 7.11 -10.24
CA THR A 24 -0.25 6.27 -10.81
C THR A 24 0.32 5.30 -9.77
N ALA A 25 0.56 5.75 -8.55
CA ALA A 25 1.06 4.89 -7.47
C ALA A 25 0.06 3.77 -7.12
N VAL A 26 -1.24 4.09 -7.07
CA VAL A 26 -2.30 3.10 -6.80
C VAL A 26 -2.45 2.10 -7.94
N ASP A 27 -2.39 2.54 -9.20
CA ASP A 27 -2.44 1.63 -10.36
C ASP A 27 -1.26 0.65 -10.35
N VAL A 28 -0.05 1.13 -10.05
CA VAL A 28 1.15 0.27 -9.89
C VAL A 28 0.95 -0.73 -8.76
N ALA A 29 0.47 -0.30 -7.59
CA ALA A 29 0.23 -1.20 -6.46
C ALA A 29 -0.79 -2.30 -6.78
N ILE A 30 -1.85 -1.99 -7.54
CA ILE A 30 -2.85 -2.98 -7.99
C ILE A 30 -2.21 -3.99 -8.95
N ARG A 31 -1.35 -3.56 -9.88
CA ARG A 31 -0.63 -4.46 -10.79
C ARG A 31 0.31 -5.39 -10.03
N ASP A 32 1.07 -4.85 -9.09
CA ASP A 32 2.01 -5.62 -8.27
C ASP A 32 1.28 -6.67 -7.42
N LEU A 33 0.14 -6.31 -6.82
CA LEU A 33 -0.66 -7.25 -6.04
C LEU A 33 -1.24 -8.39 -6.89
N ARG A 34 -1.64 -8.12 -8.14
CA ARG A 34 -2.07 -9.18 -9.08
C ARG A 34 -0.93 -10.14 -9.40
N ASP A 35 0.27 -9.61 -9.62
CA ASP A 35 1.46 -10.41 -9.86
C ASP A 35 1.84 -11.24 -8.62
N ILE A 36 1.77 -10.65 -7.43
CA ILE A 36 2.03 -11.36 -6.16
C ILE A 36 1.01 -12.47 -5.95
N ALA A 37 -0.29 -12.19 -6.10
CA ALA A 37 -1.35 -13.20 -5.99
C ALA A 37 -1.13 -14.36 -6.96
N MET A 38 -0.69 -14.07 -8.19
CA MET A 38 -0.38 -15.09 -9.20
C MET A 38 0.84 -15.94 -8.83
N ARG A 39 1.84 -15.35 -8.14
CA ARG A 39 3.05 -16.04 -7.70
C ARG A 39 2.85 -16.87 -6.43
N LEU A 40 1.88 -16.52 -5.59
CA LEU A 40 1.52 -17.23 -4.35
C LEU A 40 0.76 -18.55 -4.58
N ARG A 41 0.82 -19.15 -5.79
CA ARG A 41 0.15 -20.44 -6.07
C ARG A 41 0.57 -21.51 -5.06
N GLY A 42 -0.40 -21.95 -4.24
CA GLY A 42 -0.20 -22.95 -3.20
C GLY A 42 -0.19 -22.39 -1.77
N ASP A 43 -0.13 -21.07 -1.60
CA ASP A 43 -0.37 -20.38 -0.33
C ASP A 43 -1.76 -19.73 -0.34
N GLU A 44 -2.75 -20.49 0.13
CA GLU A 44 -4.15 -20.04 0.19
C GLU A 44 -4.33 -18.80 1.07
N SER A 45 -3.54 -18.68 2.13
CA SER A 45 -3.63 -17.55 3.07
C SER A 45 -3.09 -16.26 2.46
N GLY A 46 -1.93 -16.35 1.81
CA GLY A 46 -1.33 -15.23 1.10
C GLY A 46 -2.18 -14.80 -0.09
N GLN A 47 -2.78 -15.75 -0.81
CA GLN A 47 -3.68 -15.44 -1.92
C GLN A 47 -4.95 -14.71 -1.44
N ALA A 48 -5.60 -15.21 -0.38
CA ALA A 48 -6.78 -14.55 0.19
C ALA A 48 -6.48 -13.13 0.69
N GLN A 49 -5.30 -12.93 1.30
CA GLN A 49 -4.87 -11.60 1.73
C GLN A 49 -4.61 -10.66 0.55
N ALA A 50 -3.97 -11.15 -0.51
CA ALA A 50 -3.72 -10.35 -1.71
C ALA A 50 -5.03 -9.95 -2.41
N GLU A 51 -6.01 -10.85 -2.46
CA GLU A 51 -7.35 -10.57 -3.01
C GLU A 51 -8.09 -9.50 -2.19
N GLN A 52 -8.01 -9.55 -0.85
CA GLN A 52 -8.59 -8.52 0.02
C GLN A 52 -7.93 -7.16 -0.17
N CYS A 53 -6.60 -7.12 -0.30
CA CYS A 53 -5.88 -5.89 -0.58
C CYS A 53 -6.28 -5.30 -1.95
N LEU A 54 -6.45 -6.14 -2.96
CA LEU A 54 -6.91 -5.73 -4.28
C LEU A 54 -8.31 -5.11 -4.25
N ASP A 55 -9.26 -5.73 -3.56
CA ASP A 55 -10.63 -5.21 -3.41
C ASP A 55 -10.63 -3.85 -2.70
N MET A 56 -9.89 -3.71 -1.61
CA MET A 56 -9.79 -2.45 -0.86
C MET A 56 -9.21 -1.32 -1.72
N LEU A 57 -8.10 -1.56 -2.41
CA LEU A 57 -7.45 -0.54 -3.24
C LEU A 57 -8.28 -0.17 -4.47
N SER A 58 -8.93 -1.14 -5.10
CA SER A 58 -9.79 -0.89 -6.27
C SER A 58 -10.98 -0.01 -5.88
N ARG A 59 -11.65 -0.31 -4.75
CA ARG A 59 -12.75 0.52 -4.24
C ARG A 59 -12.31 1.92 -3.86
N ALA A 60 -11.15 2.06 -3.21
CA ALA A 60 -10.61 3.36 -2.85
C ALA A 60 -10.33 4.21 -4.11
N LEU A 61 -9.76 3.60 -5.15
CA LEU A 61 -9.50 4.25 -6.43
C LEU A 61 -10.80 4.66 -7.14
N GLU A 62 -11.78 3.76 -7.23
CA GLU A 62 -13.09 4.04 -7.82
C GLU A 62 -13.79 5.21 -7.12
N ASN A 63 -13.80 5.23 -5.78
CA ASN A 63 -14.38 6.32 -5.01
C ASN A 63 -13.64 7.65 -5.24
N ALA A 64 -12.31 7.62 -5.31
CA ALA A 64 -11.51 8.81 -5.58
C ALA A 64 -11.75 9.38 -6.99
N LEU A 65 -11.99 8.51 -7.97
CA LEU A 65 -12.35 8.91 -9.35
C LEU A 65 -13.78 9.40 -9.47
N ALA A 66 -14.71 8.96 -8.61
CA ALA A 66 -16.10 9.40 -8.63
C ALA A 66 -16.34 10.77 -7.97
N VAL A 67 -15.41 11.21 -7.10
CA VAL A 67 -15.49 12.47 -6.35
C VAL A 67 -14.68 13.60 -7.00
N GLY A 68 -13.71 13.27 -7.86
CA GLY A 68 -12.90 14.22 -8.63
C GLY A 68 -13.58 14.68 -9.92
#